data_AF-X0WLY8-F1
#
_entry.id   AF-X0WLY8-F1
#
_cell.length_a   1.000
_cell.length_b   1.000
_cell.length_c   1.000
_cell.angle_alpha   90.00
_cell.angle_beta   90.00
_cell.angle_gamma   90.00
#
_symmetry.space_group_name_H-M   'P 1'
#
loop_
_entity.id
_entity.type
_entity.pdbx_description
1 polymer ?
#
loop_
_entity_poly.entity_id
_entity_poly.type
_entity_poly.pdbx_seq_one_letter_code
_entity_poly.pdbx_strand_id
1 'polypeptide(L)'
;GDDACPTAAEDDDPDGVDDDPAGSGDDMDVGVGDGCPDSDVTGLLVDYDEPVGLDVSEDHVESVSATAQNGNALADIDFTLLLISDVSTSADKCEARWNAESGDAYVEDVIGDKLHSQLEVTVEDVAPEAFASIDRTYTVHCNAPSDHDVLLEVSAVPAPPVIDPDVQNGNVFKDVTLDIEATALADLKKVGISVFASDCHDPPPTVLAPGVAVDICIAQTYHNNGPFGPVQAFDTLTIDGPADCTADGNALPWSFDANPNLP
;
A
#
# COMPACT_ATOMS: atom_id res chain seq x y z
N GLY A 1 6.06 -31.62 -14.01
CA GLY A 1 6.08 -32.64 -15.06
C GLY A 1 5.70 -33.94 -14.40
N ASP A 2 4.38 -34.09 -14.25
CA ASP A 2 3.57 -35.25 -13.85
C ASP A 2 2.36 -34.63 -13.14
N ASP A 3 1.47 -34.12 -13.99
CA ASP A 3 0.35 -33.22 -13.67
C ASP A 3 -0.90 -33.83 -14.31
N ALA A 4 -1.27 -35.02 -13.85
CA ALA A 4 -2.40 -35.74 -14.40
C ALA A 4 -3.07 -36.55 -13.30
N CYS A 5 -4.27 -36.12 -12.90
CA CYS A 5 -5.31 -37.06 -12.51
C CYS A 5 -5.36 -38.15 -13.60
N PRO A 6 -5.25 -39.44 -13.25
CA PRO A 6 -5.41 -40.50 -14.22
C PRO A 6 -6.83 -40.40 -14.78
N THR A 7 -6.94 -40.15 -16.08
CA THR A 7 -8.21 -40.32 -16.80
C THR A 7 -8.73 -41.71 -16.48
N ALA A 8 -10.01 -41.81 -16.11
CA ALA A 8 -10.74 -43.06 -15.96
C ALA A 8 -10.25 -44.08 -17.01
N ALA A 9 -9.86 -45.26 -16.52
CA ALA A 9 -9.32 -46.32 -17.36
C ALA A 9 -10.20 -46.49 -18.60
N GLU A 10 -9.59 -46.37 -19.78
CA GLU A 10 -10.28 -46.73 -21.02
C GLU A 10 -10.73 -48.19 -20.88
N ASP A 11 -12.00 -48.41 -21.18
CA ASP A 11 -12.68 -49.72 -21.23
C ASP A 11 -11.92 -50.64 -22.20
N ASP A 12 -10.99 -51.45 -21.65
CA ASP A 12 -10.01 -52.22 -22.42
C ASP A 12 -10.55 -53.61 -22.86
N ASP A 13 -11.85 -53.89 -22.66
CA ASP A 13 -12.56 -55.05 -23.25
C ASP A 13 -13.85 -54.60 -23.96
N PRO A 14 -14.05 -54.91 -25.26
CA PRO A 14 -15.24 -54.56 -26.00
C PRO A 14 -16.43 -55.50 -25.73
N ASP A 15 -16.74 -55.80 -24.46
CA ASP A 15 -17.86 -56.67 -24.08
C ASP A 15 -19.08 -55.92 -23.53
N GLY A 16 -18.93 -54.61 -23.27
CA GLY A 16 -20.03 -53.73 -22.91
C GLY A 16 -20.65 -54.03 -21.55
N VAL A 17 -19.87 -54.62 -20.64
CA VAL A 17 -20.21 -54.76 -19.23
C VAL A 17 -19.20 -53.98 -18.39
N ASP A 18 -19.73 -53.13 -17.52
CA ASP A 18 -18.99 -52.34 -16.56
C ASP A 18 -18.33 -53.30 -15.55
N ASP A 19 -17.01 -53.51 -15.71
CA ASP A 19 -16.18 -54.41 -14.92
C ASP A 19 -15.75 -53.76 -13.59
N ASP A 20 -16.69 -53.17 -12.86
CA ASP A 20 -16.51 -52.81 -11.45
C ASP A 20 -17.16 -53.87 -10.53
N PRO A 21 -16.41 -54.88 -10.07
CA PRO A 21 -16.91 -55.87 -9.14
C PRO A 21 -16.49 -55.52 -7.70
N ALA A 22 -16.88 -54.38 -7.13
CA ALA A 22 -17.19 -54.20 -5.70
C ALA A 22 -17.33 -52.69 -5.39
N GLY A 23 -18.43 -52.21 -4.83
CA GLY A 23 -18.85 -52.66 -3.50
C GLY A 23 -17.89 -52.25 -2.36
N SER A 24 -17.08 -51.20 -2.52
CA SER A 24 -16.65 -50.29 -1.43
C SER A 24 -17.27 -48.92 -1.75
N GLY A 25 -18.05 -48.28 -0.89
CA GLY A 25 -17.73 -48.05 0.52
C GLY A 25 -17.33 -46.60 0.79
N ASP A 26 -17.61 -45.67 -0.13
CA ASP A 26 -17.24 -44.27 -0.01
C ASP A 26 -18.18 -43.45 -0.92
N ASP A 27 -19.34 -43.12 -0.36
CA ASP A 27 -20.32 -42.17 -0.90
C ASP A 27 -19.78 -40.74 -0.70
N MET A 28 -18.58 -40.48 -1.22
CA MET A 28 -17.97 -39.16 -1.31
C MET A 28 -18.16 -38.72 -2.75
N ASP A 29 -19.18 -37.88 -2.93
CA ASP A 29 -19.44 -37.00 -4.08
C ASP A 29 -18.46 -37.17 -5.25
N VAL A 30 -18.84 -38.02 -6.22
CA VAL A 30 -18.12 -38.13 -7.49
C VAL A 30 -18.32 -36.83 -8.27
N GLY A 31 -17.34 -35.93 -8.10
CA GLY A 31 -17.13 -34.75 -8.91
C GLY A 31 -17.19 -35.08 -10.39
N VAL A 32 -17.95 -34.27 -11.15
CA VAL A 32 -18.13 -34.11 -12.62
C VAL A 32 -17.72 -35.23 -13.62
N GLY A 33 -17.54 -36.48 -13.19
CA GLY A 33 -17.08 -37.62 -13.98
C GLY A 33 -15.59 -37.63 -14.36
N ASP A 34 -14.72 -36.83 -13.74
CA ASP A 34 -13.29 -36.76 -14.10
C ASP A 34 -12.34 -37.52 -13.16
N GLY A 35 -12.84 -38.02 -12.02
CA GLY A 35 -12.10 -38.88 -11.09
C GLY A 35 -11.16 -38.13 -10.15
N CYS A 36 -11.17 -36.79 -10.13
CA CYS A 36 -10.47 -36.01 -9.12
C CYS A 36 -11.39 -35.79 -7.89
N PRO A 37 -10.84 -35.71 -6.67
CA PRO A 37 -11.61 -35.28 -5.51
C PRO A 37 -11.98 -33.80 -5.68
N ASP A 38 -13.27 -33.49 -5.62
CA ASP A 38 -13.77 -32.12 -5.64
C ASP A 38 -13.79 -31.54 -4.23
N SER A 39 -13.55 -30.24 -4.09
CA SER A 39 -13.80 -29.49 -2.85
C SER A 39 -14.26 -28.07 -3.16
N ASP A 40 -15.47 -27.74 -2.71
CA ASP A 40 -16.05 -26.41 -2.86
C ASP A 40 -15.52 -25.48 -1.75
N VAL A 41 -14.47 -24.71 -2.05
CA VAL A 41 -14.02 -23.64 -1.13
C VAL A 41 -15.07 -22.53 -1.16
N THR A 42 -15.54 -22.11 0.01
CA THR A 42 -16.61 -21.09 0.10
C THR A 42 -16.39 -20.15 1.26
N GLY A 43 -17.23 -19.11 1.36
CA GLY A 43 -17.27 -18.25 2.53
C GLY A 43 -15.98 -17.44 2.73
N LEU A 44 -15.35 -16.99 1.64
CA LEU A 44 -14.20 -16.11 1.72
C LEU A 44 -14.59 -14.79 2.41
N LEU A 45 -13.95 -14.53 3.54
CA LEU A 45 -14.06 -13.32 4.33
C LEU A 45 -12.70 -12.63 4.32
N VAL A 46 -12.68 -11.33 4.04
CA VAL A 46 -11.48 -10.51 4.05
C VAL A 46 -11.72 -9.36 5.04
N ASP A 47 -10.80 -9.19 5.97
CA ASP A 47 -10.83 -8.13 6.99
C ASP A 47 -9.55 -7.30 6.87
N TYR A 48 -9.72 -5.99 6.89
CA TYR A 48 -8.70 -4.99 6.62
C TYR A 48 -9.12 -3.66 7.28
N ASP A 49 -8.15 -2.80 7.57
CA ASP A 49 -8.40 -1.52 8.24
C ASP A 49 -8.67 -0.40 7.22
N GLU A 50 -9.64 0.48 7.53
CA GLU A 50 -9.97 1.67 6.72
C GLU A 50 -10.39 2.89 7.56
N PRO A 51 -10.12 4.12 7.09
CA PRO A 51 -9.17 4.47 6.02
C PRO A 51 -7.72 4.35 6.52
N VAL A 52 -6.78 4.14 5.59
CA VAL A 52 -5.34 4.12 5.91
C VAL A 52 -4.82 5.56 5.84
N GLY A 53 -4.75 6.23 7.00
CA GLY A 53 -4.15 7.55 7.12
C GLY A 53 -2.64 7.46 7.32
N LEU A 54 -1.85 7.98 6.38
CA LEU A 54 -0.40 7.84 6.40
C LEU A 54 0.36 9.13 6.11
N ASP A 55 1.61 9.19 6.59
CA ASP A 55 2.54 10.27 6.30
C ASP A 55 3.29 9.99 5.00
N VAL A 56 3.31 10.97 4.09
CA VAL A 56 4.01 10.86 2.81
C VAL A 56 5.52 10.68 3.01
N SER A 57 6.16 10.04 2.04
CA SER A 57 7.61 9.74 2.01
C SER A 57 8.09 8.79 3.11
N GLU A 58 7.17 8.10 3.79
CA GLU A 58 7.46 7.05 4.75
C GLU A 58 6.77 5.74 4.35
N ASP A 59 7.37 4.63 4.75
CA ASP A 59 6.78 3.30 4.55
C ASP A 59 5.83 3.00 5.71
N HIS A 60 4.57 2.72 5.40
CA HIS A 60 3.56 2.32 6.38
C HIS A 60 3.19 0.87 6.15
N VAL A 61 3.12 0.08 7.22
CA VAL A 61 2.83 -1.35 7.15
C VAL A 61 1.41 -1.58 7.64
N GLU A 62 0.59 -2.13 6.76
CA GLU A 62 -0.81 -2.46 6.98
C GLU A 62 -1.03 -3.98 6.95
N SER A 63 -2.16 -4.44 7.46
CA SER A 63 -2.50 -5.87 7.52
C SER A 63 -3.83 -6.19 6.84
N VAL A 64 -3.88 -7.34 6.19
CA VAL A 64 -5.09 -7.98 5.67
C VAL A 64 -5.16 -9.39 6.24
N SER A 65 -6.33 -9.77 6.75
CA SER A 65 -6.62 -11.17 7.08
C SER A 65 -7.65 -11.72 6.11
N ALA A 66 -7.44 -12.95 5.66
CA ALA A 66 -8.37 -13.66 4.80
C ALA A 66 -8.69 -15.02 5.41
N THR A 67 -9.96 -15.41 5.38
CA THR A 67 -10.45 -16.69 5.88
C THR A 67 -11.40 -17.30 4.86
N ALA A 68 -11.19 -18.57 4.52
CA ALA A 68 -12.07 -19.34 3.66
C ALA A 68 -12.44 -20.67 4.34
N GLN A 69 -13.62 -21.19 4.04
CA GLN A 69 -14.05 -22.50 4.49
C GLN A 69 -13.75 -23.53 3.40
N ASN A 70 -13.03 -24.59 3.75
CA ASN A 70 -12.81 -25.72 2.87
C ASN A 70 -14.11 -26.54 2.73
N GLY A 71 -14.27 -27.18 1.58
CA GLY A 71 -15.41 -28.01 1.22
C GLY A 71 -15.39 -29.39 1.88
N ASN A 72 -15.68 -30.42 1.09
CA ASN A 72 -15.97 -31.78 1.55
C ASN A 72 -14.74 -32.73 1.53
N ALA A 73 -13.59 -32.30 1.00
CA ALA A 73 -12.37 -33.10 0.93
C ALA A 73 -11.19 -32.48 1.69
N LEU A 74 -10.25 -33.30 2.14
CA LEU A 74 -8.96 -32.82 2.65
C LEU A 74 -8.20 -32.17 1.48
N ALA A 75 -7.81 -30.91 1.63
CA ALA A 75 -7.15 -30.15 0.57
C ALA A 75 -6.16 -29.15 1.15
N ASP A 76 -5.14 -28.83 0.37
CA ASP A 76 -4.37 -27.60 0.59
C ASP A 76 -5.16 -26.44 -0.03
N ILE A 77 -5.15 -25.26 0.61
CA ILE A 77 -5.90 -24.09 0.15
C ILE A 77 -4.91 -23.00 -0.26
N ASP A 78 -4.94 -22.64 -1.54
CA ASP A 78 -4.16 -21.56 -2.12
C ASP A 78 -4.95 -20.25 -2.07
N PHE A 79 -4.42 -19.29 -1.31
CA PHE A 79 -4.87 -17.91 -1.32
C PHE A 79 -4.04 -17.11 -2.32
N THR A 80 -4.70 -16.40 -3.23
CA THR A 80 -4.07 -15.39 -4.10
C THR A 80 -4.55 -14.01 -3.65
N LEU A 81 -3.62 -13.11 -3.35
CA LEU A 81 -3.88 -11.74 -2.94
C LEU A 81 -3.23 -10.78 -3.94
N LEU A 82 -3.99 -9.83 -4.46
CA LEU A 82 -3.54 -8.88 -5.47
C LEU A 82 -3.82 -7.45 -5.02
N LEU A 83 -2.77 -6.64 -4.97
CA LEU A 83 -2.84 -5.20 -4.79
C LEU A 83 -2.57 -4.53 -6.13
N ILE A 84 -3.43 -3.57 -6.50
CA ILE A 84 -3.26 -2.77 -7.71
C ILE A 84 -3.27 -1.28 -7.36
N SER A 85 -2.14 -0.62 -7.54
CA SER A 85 -1.98 0.82 -7.28
C SER A 85 -1.76 1.61 -8.57
N ASP A 86 -2.31 2.82 -8.67
CA ASP A 86 -2.01 3.75 -9.76
C ASP A 86 -0.63 4.39 -9.57
N VAL A 87 0.26 4.19 -10.54
CA VAL A 87 1.62 4.73 -10.55
C VAL A 87 1.88 5.62 -11.77
N SER A 88 0.81 6.08 -12.44
CA SER A 88 0.86 6.94 -13.64
C SER A 88 1.66 8.23 -13.41
N THR A 89 1.55 8.79 -12.21
CA THR A 89 2.13 10.08 -11.87
C THR A 89 3.30 9.89 -10.93
N SER A 90 4.52 9.82 -11.46
CA SER A 90 5.74 9.62 -10.65
C SER A 90 5.94 10.59 -9.47
N ALA A 91 5.35 11.79 -9.53
CA ALA A 91 5.40 12.80 -8.48
C ALA A 91 4.31 12.62 -7.39
N ASP A 92 3.27 11.85 -7.68
CA ASP A 92 2.07 11.65 -6.86
C ASP A 92 1.65 10.17 -6.90
N LYS A 93 2.64 9.27 -6.94
CA LYS A 93 2.39 7.84 -6.93
C LYS A 93 2.31 7.37 -5.49
N CYS A 94 1.34 6.50 -5.23
CA CYS A 94 1.28 5.70 -4.03
C CYS A 94 1.35 4.22 -4.39
N GLU A 95 2.30 3.51 -3.81
CA GLU A 95 2.61 2.13 -4.15
C GLU A 95 2.25 1.24 -2.96
N ALA A 96 1.42 0.22 -3.19
CA ALA A 96 1.14 -0.84 -2.22
C ALA A 96 1.82 -2.15 -2.66
N ARG A 97 2.57 -2.76 -1.74
CA ARG A 97 3.43 -3.94 -2.02
C ARG A 97 3.30 -4.96 -0.89
N TRP A 98 3.07 -6.23 -1.23
CA TRP A 98 3.03 -7.29 -0.22
C TRP A 98 4.40 -7.52 0.44
N ASN A 99 4.39 -7.75 1.74
CA ASN A 99 5.56 -8.18 2.49
C ASN A 99 5.58 -9.72 2.51
N ALA A 100 6.23 -10.31 1.51
CA ALA A 100 6.30 -11.76 1.38
C ALA A 100 7.05 -12.43 2.54
N GLU A 101 6.50 -13.51 3.06
CA GLU A 101 7.13 -14.35 4.08
C GLU A 101 7.78 -15.60 3.48
N SER A 102 8.54 -16.33 4.29
CA SER A 102 9.19 -17.56 3.84
C SER A 102 8.15 -18.62 3.50
N GLY A 103 8.13 -19.05 2.24
CA GLY A 103 7.18 -20.05 1.73
C GLY A 103 6.12 -19.45 0.81
N ASP A 104 5.96 -18.12 0.82
CA ASP A 104 5.06 -17.44 -0.08
C ASP A 104 5.65 -17.38 -1.51
N ALA A 105 4.77 -17.44 -2.51
CA ALA A 105 5.11 -17.06 -3.88
C ALA A 105 4.73 -15.60 -4.11
N TYR A 106 5.70 -14.78 -4.53
CA TYR A 106 5.52 -13.34 -4.69
C TYR A 106 5.93 -12.90 -6.09
N VAL A 107 5.04 -12.16 -6.74
CA VAL A 107 5.25 -11.60 -8.08
C VAL A 107 4.85 -10.13 -8.07
N GLU A 108 5.67 -9.30 -8.70
CA GLU A 108 5.37 -7.90 -8.90
C GLU A 108 5.65 -7.51 -10.34
N ASP A 109 4.74 -6.75 -10.94
CA ASP A 109 4.95 -6.17 -12.26
C ASP A 109 4.21 -4.84 -12.43
N VAL A 110 4.70 -4.01 -13.35
CA VAL A 110 4.04 -2.76 -13.75
C VAL A 110 3.43 -2.97 -15.13
N ILE A 111 2.10 -3.04 -15.17
CA ILE A 111 1.35 -3.29 -16.40
C ILE A 111 0.60 -2.01 -16.77
N GLY A 112 1.12 -1.31 -17.77
CA GLY A 112 0.66 0.05 -18.10
C GLY A 112 1.08 1.01 -16.99
N ASP A 113 0.12 1.75 -16.44
CA ASP A 113 0.34 2.74 -15.37
C ASP A 113 -0.09 2.20 -13.99
N LYS A 114 -0.18 0.87 -13.84
CA LYS A 114 -0.60 0.21 -12.60
C LYS A 114 0.46 -0.75 -12.10
N LEU A 115 0.82 -0.61 -10.83
CA LEU A 115 1.64 -1.56 -10.10
C LEU A 115 0.74 -2.71 -9.65
N HIS A 116 1.08 -3.94 -10.04
CA HIS A 116 0.44 -5.17 -9.58
C HIS A 116 1.39 -5.87 -8.63
N SER A 117 0.99 -6.03 -7.37
CA SER A 117 1.72 -6.78 -6.36
C SER A 117 0.87 -7.99 -5.95
N GLN A 118 1.30 -9.18 -6.35
CA GLN A 118 0.60 -10.44 -6.11
C GLN A 118 1.36 -11.32 -5.11
N LEU A 119 0.63 -11.88 -4.16
CA LEU A 119 1.11 -12.85 -3.19
C LEU A 119 0.25 -14.11 -3.26
N GLU A 120 0.90 -15.27 -3.23
CA GLU A 120 0.28 -16.58 -3.17
C GLU A 120 0.74 -17.29 -1.89
N VAL A 121 -0.23 -17.81 -1.15
CA VAL A 121 -0.04 -18.44 0.17
C VAL A 121 -0.83 -19.73 0.24
N THR A 122 -0.15 -20.84 0.52
CA THR A 122 -0.79 -22.14 0.70
C THR A 122 -0.98 -22.47 2.18
N VAL A 123 -2.19 -22.88 2.56
CA VAL A 123 -2.48 -23.50 3.86
C VAL A 123 -2.63 -25.00 3.64
N GLU A 124 -1.69 -25.78 4.14
CA GLU A 124 -1.65 -27.23 3.93
C GLU A 124 -2.65 -28.01 4.81
N ASP A 125 -3.08 -29.18 4.33
CA ASP A 125 -3.83 -30.20 5.07
C ASP A 125 -5.12 -29.69 5.75
N VAL A 126 -5.89 -28.83 5.06
CA VAL A 126 -7.13 -28.27 5.59
C VAL A 126 -8.22 -29.35 5.56
N ALA A 127 -8.70 -29.73 6.75
CA ALA A 127 -9.74 -30.76 6.88
C ALA A 127 -11.06 -30.34 6.20
N PRO A 128 -11.92 -31.30 5.82
CA PRO A 128 -13.26 -31.00 5.35
C PRO A 128 -14.04 -30.10 6.33
N GLU A 129 -14.77 -29.14 5.79
CA GLU A 129 -15.56 -28.12 6.49
C GLU A 129 -14.77 -27.21 7.44
N ALA A 130 -13.44 -27.36 7.51
CA ALA A 130 -12.58 -26.53 8.35
C ALA A 130 -12.28 -25.19 7.70
N PHE A 131 -11.85 -24.22 8.51
CA PHE A 131 -11.44 -22.91 8.03
C PHE A 131 -9.93 -22.87 7.82
N ALA A 132 -9.52 -22.29 6.70
CA ALA A 132 -8.16 -21.85 6.43
C ALA A 132 -8.10 -20.33 6.61
N SER A 133 -7.10 -19.84 7.33
CA SER A 133 -6.91 -18.41 7.58
C SER A 133 -5.46 -18.01 7.37
N ILE A 134 -5.28 -16.83 6.79
CA ILE A 134 -3.98 -16.20 6.61
C ILE A 134 -4.02 -14.76 7.13
N ASP A 135 -2.92 -14.33 7.71
CA ASP A 135 -2.65 -12.92 8.04
C ASP A 135 -1.45 -12.48 7.22
N ARG A 136 -1.58 -11.42 6.44
CA ARG A 136 -0.50 -10.88 5.61
C ARG A 136 -0.40 -9.38 5.75
N THR A 137 0.81 -8.87 5.58
CA THR A 137 1.07 -7.43 5.64
C THR A 137 1.51 -6.90 4.29
N TYR A 138 1.20 -5.65 4.03
CA TYR A 138 1.66 -4.92 2.86
C TYR A 138 2.21 -3.57 3.29
N THR A 139 3.16 -3.06 2.52
CA THR A 139 3.73 -1.73 2.70
C THR A 139 3.10 -0.76 1.70
N VAL A 140 2.63 0.37 2.21
CA VAL A 140 2.16 1.51 1.41
C VAL A 140 3.20 2.63 1.48
N HIS A 141 3.55 3.18 0.32
CA HIS A 141 4.44 4.33 0.21
C HIS A 141 3.89 5.37 -0.77
N CYS A 142 3.48 6.53 -0.26
CA CYS A 142 3.01 7.65 -1.08
C CYS A 142 4.05 8.78 -1.13
N ASN A 143 4.30 9.37 -2.29
CA ASN A 143 5.35 10.39 -2.48
C ASN A 143 4.83 11.85 -2.40
N ALA A 144 3.51 12.04 -2.42
CA ALA A 144 2.89 13.35 -2.30
C ALA A 144 1.55 13.25 -1.57
N PRO A 145 1.09 14.36 -0.96
CA PRO A 145 -0.18 14.37 -0.26
C PRO A 145 -1.34 14.40 -1.25
N SER A 146 -2.15 13.35 -1.25
CA SER A 146 -3.39 13.22 -1.99
C SER A 146 -4.18 12.00 -1.48
N ASP A 147 -5.39 11.83 -1.99
CA ASP A 147 -6.20 10.64 -1.74
C ASP A 147 -5.93 9.64 -2.87
N HIS A 148 -5.65 8.38 -2.52
CA HIS A 148 -5.36 7.32 -3.49
C HIS A 148 -6.27 6.11 -3.27
N ASP A 149 -6.62 5.47 -4.39
CA ASP A 149 -7.36 4.23 -4.42
C ASP A 149 -6.40 3.07 -4.71
N VAL A 150 -6.33 2.08 -3.81
CA VAL A 150 -5.64 0.81 -4.05
C VAL A 150 -6.67 -0.30 -4.16
N LEU A 151 -6.70 -1.01 -5.27
CA LEU A 151 -7.60 -2.15 -5.43
C LEU A 151 -7.00 -3.39 -4.76
N LEU A 152 -7.79 -4.05 -3.92
CA LEU A 152 -7.51 -5.33 -3.29
C LEU A 152 -8.42 -6.41 -3.90
N GLU A 153 -7.83 -7.46 -4.43
CA GLU A 153 -8.52 -8.69 -4.81
C GLU A 153 -7.94 -9.87 -4.01
N VAL A 154 -8.80 -10.76 -3.55
CA VAL A 154 -8.42 -11.99 -2.83
C VAL A 154 -9.22 -13.15 -3.38
N SER A 155 -8.57 -14.28 -3.63
CA SER A 155 -9.25 -15.55 -3.93
C SER A 155 -8.68 -16.68 -3.09
N ALA A 156 -9.49 -17.68 -2.80
CA ALA A 156 -9.06 -18.91 -2.16
C ALA A 156 -9.57 -20.10 -2.97
N VAL A 157 -8.69 -21.00 -3.38
CA VAL A 157 -9.05 -22.20 -4.16
C VAL A 157 -8.29 -23.40 -3.61
N PRO A 158 -8.81 -24.63 -3.76
CA PRO A 158 -8.03 -25.81 -3.41
C PRO A 158 -6.86 -25.97 -4.38
N ALA A 159 -5.71 -26.37 -3.85
CA ALA A 159 -4.54 -26.68 -4.66
C ALA A 159 -4.73 -28.04 -5.36
N PRO A 160 -4.17 -28.23 -6.57
CA PRO A 160 -4.16 -29.54 -7.23
C PRO A 160 -3.58 -30.63 -6.33
N PRO A 161 -4.14 -31.87 -6.34
CA PRO A 161 -5.07 -32.41 -7.34
C PRO A 161 -6.56 -32.20 -7.02
N VAL A 162 -6.89 -31.50 -5.93
CA VAL A 162 -8.28 -31.21 -5.57
C VAL A 162 -8.77 -30.06 -6.44
N ILE A 163 -9.96 -30.20 -7.02
CA ILE A 163 -10.53 -29.19 -7.93
C ILE A 163 -11.74 -28.53 -7.27
N ASP A 164 -11.89 -27.23 -7.49
CA ASP A 164 -13.12 -26.50 -7.19
C ASP A 164 -14.01 -26.51 -8.45
N PRO A 165 -15.09 -27.30 -8.48
CA PRO A 165 -15.98 -27.37 -9.64
C PRO A 165 -16.83 -26.09 -9.81
N ASP A 166 -16.90 -25.21 -8.81
CA ASP A 166 -17.72 -23.99 -8.79
C ASP A 166 -16.91 -22.75 -8.36
N VAL A 167 -15.92 -22.41 -9.19
CA VAL A 167 -14.99 -21.28 -8.97
C VAL A 167 -15.62 -19.86 -8.92
N GLN A 168 -16.94 -19.74 -8.87
CA GLN A 168 -17.65 -18.45 -8.79
C GLN A 168 -18.58 -18.33 -7.57
N ASN A 169 -18.58 -19.30 -6.65
CA ASN A 169 -19.54 -19.36 -5.56
C ASN A 169 -18.97 -18.91 -4.20
N GLY A 170 -18.44 -17.69 -4.15
CA GLY A 170 -18.01 -17.05 -2.90
C GLY A 170 -16.60 -17.41 -2.43
N ASN A 171 -15.78 -17.94 -3.33
CA ASN A 171 -14.35 -18.21 -3.15
C ASN A 171 -13.46 -17.06 -3.69
N VAL A 172 -14.08 -16.01 -4.26
CA VAL A 172 -13.39 -14.81 -4.73
C VAL A 172 -14.02 -13.55 -4.14
N PHE A 173 -13.15 -12.66 -3.67
CA PHE A 173 -13.43 -11.34 -3.14
C PHE A 173 -12.78 -10.31 -4.07
N LYS A 174 -13.59 -9.50 -4.77
CA LYS A 174 -13.13 -8.54 -5.79
C LYS A 174 -13.65 -7.14 -5.53
N ASP A 175 -13.07 -6.19 -6.26
CA ASP A 175 -13.55 -4.81 -6.39
C ASP A 175 -13.62 -4.05 -5.05
N VAL A 176 -12.74 -4.40 -4.11
CA VAL A 176 -12.55 -3.63 -2.87
C VAL A 176 -11.48 -2.58 -3.10
N THR A 177 -11.88 -1.33 -2.94
CA THR A 177 -10.96 -0.20 -2.95
C THR A 177 -10.58 0.12 -1.51
N LEU A 178 -9.28 0.12 -1.24
CA LEU A 178 -8.68 0.64 -0.01
C LEU A 178 -8.47 2.14 -0.18
N ASP A 179 -9.12 2.93 0.67
CA ASP A 179 -8.96 4.39 0.71
C ASP A 179 -7.67 4.76 1.45
N ILE A 180 -6.69 5.32 0.74
CA ILE A 180 -5.42 5.79 1.31
C ILE A 180 -5.42 7.32 1.39
N GLU A 181 -5.37 7.85 2.61
CA GLU A 181 -5.25 9.29 2.88
C GLU A 181 -3.78 9.65 3.16
N ALA A 182 -3.07 10.13 2.13
CA ALA A 182 -1.67 10.52 2.26
C ALA A 182 -1.56 11.99 2.69
N THR A 183 -0.99 12.23 3.88
CA THR A 183 -0.85 13.58 4.44
C THR A 183 0.62 14.02 4.52
N ALA A 184 0.83 15.33 4.38
CA ALA A 184 2.15 15.93 4.48
C ALA A 184 2.30 16.66 5.82
N LEU A 185 2.98 16.04 6.77
CA LEU A 185 3.33 16.69 8.03
C LEU A 185 4.61 17.50 7.88
N ALA A 186 4.45 18.82 7.99
CA ALA A 186 5.56 19.77 8.12
C ALA A 186 5.52 20.43 9.49
N ASP A 187 6.67 20.47 10.17
CA ASP A 187 6.83 21.15 11.46
C ASP A 187 7.83 22.30 11.30
N LEU A 188 7.32 23.42 10.81
CA LEU A 188 8.12 24.62 10.62
C LEU A 188 8.40 25.33 11.95
N LYS A 189 9.69 25.42 12.28
CA LYS A 189 10.20 26.18 13.43
C LYS A 189 11.04 27.35 12.96
N LYS A 190 10.70 28.56 13.43
CA LYS A 190 11.59 29.72 13.32
C LYS A 190 12.75 29.55 14.30
N VAL A 191 13.95 29.34 13.78
CA VAL A 191 15.17 29.10 14.57
C VAL A 191 15.83 30.42 14.96
N GLY A 192 15.71 31.44 14.12
CA GLY A 192 16.35 32.71 14.40
C GLY A 192 15.84 33.86 13.56
N ILE A 193 16.07 35.05 14.09
CA ILE A 193 15.96 36.32 13.38
C ILE A 193 17.30 37.02 13.59
N SER A 194 17.94 37.41 12.49
CA SER A 194 19.19 38.16 12.51
C SER A 194 18.99 39.48 11.77
N VAL A 195 19.63 40.53 12.27
CA VAL A 195 19.62 41.87 11.66
C VAL A 195 21.01 42.18 11.15
N PHE A 196 21.10 42.59 9.90
CA PHE A 196 22.33 42.93 9.20
C PHE A 196 22.25 44.35 8.62
N ALA A 197 23.38 44.84 8.12
CA ALA A 197 23.38 46.00 7.23
C ALA A 197 22.59 45.71 5.94
N SER A 198 22.45 46.73 5.09
CA SER A 198 21.67 46.66 3.85
C SER A 198 22.11 45.56 2.86
N ASP A 199 23.32 45.02 3.03
CA ASP A 199 23.89 43.96 2.18
C ASP A 199 23.57 42.54 2.66
N CYS A 200 22.82 42.39 3.77
CA CYS A 200 22.48 41.11 4.39
C CYS A 200 23.70 40.28 4.87
N HIS A 201 24.88 40.88 4.99
CA HIS A 201 26.10 40.18 5.37
C HIS A 201 26.85 40.88 6.50
N ASP A 202 27.02 42.19 6.40
CA ASP A 202 27.75 42.97 7.38
C ASP A 202 26.91 43.20 8.66
N PRO A 203 27.57 43.39 9.83
CA PRO A 203 26.87 43.67 11.07
C PRO A 203 26.04 44.97 10.96
N PRO A 204 24.91 45.05 11.69
CA PRO A 204 24.02 46.20 11.58
C PRO A 204 24.72 47.47 12.07
N PRO A 205 24.44 48.64 11.45
CA PRO A 205 25.03 49.90 11.87
C PRO A 205 24.68 50.22 13.33
N THR A 206 25.70 50.48 14.14
CA THR A 206 25.55 50.78 15.58
C THR A 206 25.27 52.25 15.87
N VAL A 207 25.39 53.12 14.87
CA VAL A 207 25.16 54.57 14.98
C VAL A 207 24.37 55.03 13.77
N LEU A 208 23.23 55.67 14.03
CA LEU A 208 22.39 56.29 13.00
C LEU A 208 22.51 57.80 13.12
N ALA A 209 22.85 58.47 12.02
CA ALA A 209 22.90 59.93 11.98
C ALA A 209 21.47 60.50 11.94
N PRO A 210 21.14 61.54 12.74
CA PRO A 210 19.80 62.10 12.73
C PRO A 210 19.37 62.58 11.33
N GLY A 211 18.16 62.21 10.93
CA GLY A 211 17.58 62.58 9.63
C GLY A 211 18.12 61.82 8.43
N VAL A 212 18.97 60.81 8.63
CA VAL A 212 19.49 59.93 7.56
C VAL A 212 18.78 58.60 7.64
N ALA A 213 18.10 58.21 6.55
CA ALA A 213 17.52 56.87 6.42
C ALA A 213 18.64 55.84 6.25
N VAL A 214 18.50 54.70 6.90
CA VAL A 214 19.43 53.58 6.82
C VAL A 214 18.64 52.32 6.54
N ASP A 215 19.02 51.63 5.47
CA ASP A 215 18.45 50.33 5.13
C ASP A 215 19.14 49.25 5.97
N ILE A 216 18.32 48.33 6.50
CA ILE A 216 18.77 47.15 7.23
C ILE A 216 18.19 45.91 6.56
N CYS A 217 18.90 44.80 6.65
CA CYS A 217 18.40 43.52 6.19
C CYS A 217 17.99 42.67 7.39
N ILE A 218 16.82 42.04 7.32
CA ILE A 218 16.34 41.11 8.33
C ILE A 218 16.33 39.72 7.70
N ALA A 219 17.18 38.84 8.22
CA ALA A 219 17.22 37.45 7.80
C ALA A 219 16.50 36.59 8.82
N GLN A 220 15.56 35.78 8.34
CA GLN A 220 14.86 34.80 9.17
C GLN A 220 15.35 33.41 8.78
N THR A 221 15.63 32.59 9.78
CA THR A 221 16.03 31.20 9.57
C THR A 221 14.92 30.30 10.06
N TYR A 222 14.42 29.47 9.15
CA TYR A 222 13.45 28.43 9.43
C TYR A 222 14.12 27.08 9.36
N HIS A 223 13.62 26.15 10.16
CA HIS A 223 13.97 24.75 10.08
C HIS A 223 12.67 23.96 10.10
N ASN A 224 12.56 22.98 9.20
CA ASN A 224 11.45 22.05 9.20
C ASN A 224 11.89 20.81 9.97
N ASN A 225 11.29 20.55 11.14
CA ASN A 225 11.53 19.32 11.89
C ASN A 225 10.63 18.17 11.43
N GLY A 226 9.68 18.44 10.52
CA GLY A 226 8.78 17.43 9.98
C GLY A 226 9.44 16.63 8.86
N PRO A 227 8.91 15.43 8.57
CA PRO A 227 9.45 14.54 7.54
C PRO A 227 9.27 15.12 6.12
N PHE A 228 8.23 15.92 5.90
CA PHE A 228 7.92 16.45 4.57
C PHE A 228 8.52 17.83 4.33
N GLY A 229 9.39 17.96 3.33
CA GLY A 229 9.90 19.24 2.84
C GLY A 229 10.47 19.12 1.41
N PRO A 230 10.68 20.24 0.70
CA PRO A 230 10.60 21.63 1.18
C PRO A 230 9.17 22.16 1.34
N VAL A 231 8.96 23.08 2.28
CA VAL A 231 7.65 23.69 2.56
C VAL A 231 7.72 25.21 2.56
N GLN A 232 6.61 25.85 2.17
CA GLN A 232 6.50 27.30 2.17
C GLN A 232 6.19 27.80 3.59
N ALA A 233 6.94 28.80 4.05
CA ALA A 233 6.68 29.51 5.28
C ALA A 233 6.09 30.89 4.97
N PHE A 234 4.93 31.20 5.56
CA PHE A 234 4.36 32.55 5.56
C PHE A 234 4.58 33.17 6.93
N ASP A 235 5.25 34.32 6.98
CA ASP A 235 5.50 35.04 8.22
C ASP A 235 5.19 36.51 8.05
N THR A 236 4.74 37.12 9.14
CA THR A 236 4.50 38.55 9.19
C THR A 236 5.54 39.17 10.11
N LEU A 237 6.33 40.09 9.54
CA LEU A 237 7.32 40.84 10.29
C LEU A 237 6.77 42.23 10.61
N THR A 238 6.72 42.55 11.89
CA THR A 238 6.44 43.90 12.40
C THR A 238 7.73 44.52 12.91
N ILE A 239 8.03 45.75 12.51
CA ILE A 239 9.22 46.49 12.95
C ILE A 239 8.75 47.72 13.70
N ASP A 240 9.15 47.83 14.96
CA ASP A 240 8.93 49.01 15.79
C ASP A 240 10.27 49.67 16.11
N GLY A 241 10.34 50.98 15.84
CA GLY A 241 11.47 51.83 16.21
C GLY A 241 11.24 52.54 17.55
N PRO A 242 12.30 53.08 18.19
CA PRO A 242 12.14 54.03 19.28
C PRO A 242 11.38 55.29 18.82
N ALA A 243 10.84 56.07 19.77
CA ALA A 243 9.94 57.18 19.49
C ALA A 243 10.52 58.31 18.60
N ASP A 244 11.85 58.39 18.46
CA ASP A 244 12.58 59.35 17.64
C ASP A 244 12.97 58.78 16.25
N CYS A 245 12.57 57.55 15.94
CA CYS A 245 12.81 56.88 14.67
C CYS A 245 11.49 56.44 14.01
N THR A 246 11.43 56.55 12.69
CA THR A 246 10.37 55.94 11.88
C THR A 246 10.92 54.67 11.25
N ALA A 247 10.33 53.52 11.55
CA ALA A 247 10.59 52.28 10.85
C ALA A 247 9.53 52.08 9.78
N ASP A 248 9.96 51.91 8.53
CA ASP A 248 9.09 51.54 7.41
C ASP A 248 9.54 50.17 6.91
N GLY A 249 8.67 49.17 7.07
CA GLY A 249 8.92 47.82 6.62
C GLY A 249 8.35 47.64 5.21
N ASN A 250 9.20 47.68 4.19
CA ASN A 250 8.87 47.11 2.88
C ASN A 250 8.95 45.58 2.97
N ALA A 251 8.00 44.97 3.67
CA ALA A 251 7.82 43.52 3.65
C ALA A 251 7.27 43.11 2.29
N LEU A 252 8.16 42.81 1.35
CA LEU A 252 7.77 41.98 0.21
C LEU A 252 7.35 40.61 0.76
N PRO A 253 6.35 39.91 0.21
CA PRO A 253 6.15 38.50 0.49
C PRO A 253 7.33 37.72 -0.10
N TRP A 254 8.17 37.13 0.74
CA TRP A 254 9.33 36.35 0.27
C TRP A 254 8.89 34.89 0.16
N SER A 255 8.70 34.38 -1.06
CA SER A 255 8.63 32.93 -1.27
C SER A 255 10.06 32.40 -1.28
N PHE A 256 10.46 31.65 -0.26
CA PHE A 256 11.66 30.84 -0.35
C PHE A 256 11.31 29.58 -1.14
N ASP A 257 11.81 29.49 -2.37
CA ASP A 257 12.05 28.19 -3.00
C ASP A 257 13.27 27.63 -2.25
N ALA A 258 13.05 26.65 -1.37
CA ALA A 258 14.13 26.11 -0.56
C ALA A 258 15.14 25.46 -1.50
N ASN A 259 16.22 26.17 -1.80
CA ASN A 259 17.34 25.60 -2.52
C ASN A 259 17.93 24.47 -1.64
N PRO A 260 17.92 23.21 -2.11
CA PRO A 260 18.44 22.07 -1.34
C PRO A 260 19.97 22.12 -1.15
N ASN A 261 20.65 23.15 -1.67
CA ASN A 261 22.09 23.34 -1.53
C ASN A 261 22.41 24.62 -0.76
N LEU A 262 22.32 24.56 0.57
CA LEU A 262 23.20 25.33 1.45
C LEU A 262 23.83 24.34 2.45
N PRO A 263 25.15 24.44 2.68
CA PRO A 263 26.00 23.39 3.25
C PRO A 263 25.66 22.98 4.68
#